data_AF-A0A3B8QUG3-F1
#
_entry.id   AF-A0A3B8QUG3-F1
#
_cell.length_a   1.000
_cell.length_b   1.000
_cell.length_c   1.000
_cell.angle_alpha   90.00
_cell.angle_beta   90.00
_cell.angle_gamma   90.00
#
_symmetry.space_group_name_H-M   'P 1'
#
loop_
_entity.id
_entity.type
_entity.pdbx_description
1 polymer ?
#
loop_
_entity_poly.entity_id
_entity_poly.type
_entity_poly.pdbx_seq_one_letter_code
_entity_poly.pdbx_strand_id
1 'polypeptide(L)' 'SARGELEITSLLESYLQDGTLQLHKLGRGYAWFDTGTHASLLGASNFVHTLTERQGLQVGSPEEVARHMGFI' A
#
# COMPACT_ATOMS: atom_id res chain seq x y z
N SER A 1 19.99 7.13 -11.35
CA SER A 1 20.47 7.84 -10.14
C SER A 1 21.91 7.43 -9.80
N ALA A 2 22.49 7.95 -8.71
CA ALA A 2 23.83 7.55 -8.25
C ALA A 2 24.00 6.05 -7.95
N ARG A 3 22.89 5.34 -7.68
CA ARG A 3 22.86 3.88 -7.47
C ARG A 3 22.63 3.05 -8.75
N GLY A 4 22.51 3.69 -9.91
CA GLY A 4 22.34 3.00 -11.21
C GLY A 4 20.91 2.58 -11.54
N GLU A 5 19.91 2.98 -10.74
CA GLU A 5 18.51 2.67 -10.97
C GLU A 5 17.77 3.78 -11.71
N LEU A 6 16.70 3.39 -12.42
CA LEU A 6 15.66 4.31 -12.89
C LEU A 6 14.69 4.56 -11.73
N GLU A 7 14.65 5.79 -11.24
CA GLU A 7 13.93 6.12 -10.02
C GLU A 7 12.48 6.51 -10.28
N ILE A 8 11.56 5.96 -9.48
CA ILE A 8 10.19 6.45 -9.44
C ILE A 8 10.13 7.93 -9.02
N THR A 9 11.07 8.40 -8.17
CA THR A 9 11.13 9.80 -7.75
C THR A 9 11.46 10.74 -8.91
N SER A 10 12.28 10.31 -9.87
CA SER A 10 12.56 11.12 -11.07
C SER A 10 11.32 11.28 -11.96
N LEU A 11 10.46 10.25 -12.03
CA LEU A 11 9.16 10.39 -12.68
C LEU A 11 8.26 11.36 -11.90
N LEU A 12 8.15 11.20 -10.58
CA LEU A 12 7.32 12.09 -9.77
C LEU A 12 7.79 13.56 -9.83
N GLU A 13 9.09 13.81 -9.93
CA GLU A 13 9.67 15.13 -10.14
C GLU A 13 9.24 15.77 -11.46
N SER A 14 9.10 14.99 -12.54
CA SER A 14 8.61 15.55 -13.81
C SER A 14 7.17 16.04 -13.70
N TYR A 15 6.28 15.24 -13.09
CA TYR A 15 4.90 15.67 -12.81
C TYR A 15 4.83 16.87 -11.87
N LEU A 16 5.76 16.96 -10.90
CA LEU A 16 5.86 18.13 -10.03
C LEU A 16 6.25 19.39 -10.81
N GLN A 17 7.23 19.28 -11.72
CA GLN A 17 7.67 20.38 -12.58
C GLN A 17 6.57 20.84 -13.54
N ASP A 18 5.78 19.90 -14.06
CA ASP A 18 4.65 20.19 -14.93
C ASP A 18 3.42 20.72 -14.16
N GLY A 19 3.48 20.77 -12.82
CA GLY A 19 2.35 21.19 -11.97
C GLY A 19 1.16 20.23 -11.99
N THR A 20 1.37 19.01 -12.47
CA THR A 20 0.32 17.98 -12.62
C THR A 20 0.35 16.93 -11.51
N LEU A 21 1.35 16.98 -10.62
CA LEU A 21 1.44 16.09 -9.46
C LEU A 21 0.34 16.41 -8.43
N GLN A 22 -0.44 15.40 -8.07
CA GLN A 22 -1.41 15.47 -6.98
C GLN A 22 -0.93 14.64 -5.77
N LEU A 23 -0.93 15.26 -4.59
CA LEU A 23 -0.49 14.63 -3.35
C LEU A 23 -1.69 14.40 -2.42
N HIS A 24 -1.84 13.17 -1.94
CA HIS A 24 -2.84 12.80 -0.96
C HIS A 24 -2.17 12.36 0.34
N LYS A 25 -2.48 13.05 1.45
CA LYS A 25 -1.93 12.68 2.77
C LYS A 25 -2.76 11.53 3.35
N LEU A 26 -2.09 10.42 3.65
CA LEU A 26 -2.66 9.37 4.48
C LEU A 26 -2.60 9.81 5.95
N GLY A 27 -3.76 10.05 6.54
CA GLY A 27 -3.86 10.42 7.95
C GLY A 27 -3.54 9.26 8.88
N ARG A 28 -3.41 9.54 10.18
CA ARG A 28 -3.07 8.58 11.23
C ARG A 28 -4.00 7.36 11.38
N GLY A 29 -5.17 7.36 10.72
CA GLY A 29 -6.10 6.23 10.71
C GLY A 29 -5.73 5.14 9.70
N TYR A 30 -4.77 5.40 8.82
CA TYR A 30 -4.25 4.41 7.88
C TYR A 30 -3.06 3.68 8.49
N ALA A 31 -2.99 2.38 8.21
CA ALA A 31 -1.79 1.60 8.45
C ALA A 31 -1.06 1.40 7.12
N TRP A 32 0.21 1.80 7.06
CA TRP A 32 1.09 1.58 5.91
C TRP A 32 2.29 0.76 6.38
N PHE A 33 2.44 -0.43 5.80
CA PHE A 33 3.50 -1.36 6.12
C PHE A 33 4.34 -1.65 4.89
N ASP A 34 5.65 -1.77 5.10
CA ASP A 34 6.56 -2.45 4.21
C ASP A 34 6.98 -3.79 4.85
N THR A 35 7.33 -4.77 4.01
CA THR A 35 7.82 -6.08 4.47
C THR A 35 9.29 -6.29 4.12
N GLY A 36 10.09 -5.22 4.15
CA GLY A 36 11.50 -5.25 3.73
C GLY A 36 12.44 -5.95 4.73
N THR A 37 11.98 -6.24 5.95
CA THR A 37 12.76 -6.93 6.99
C THR A 37 11.93 -8.04 7.63
N HIS A 38 12.58 -9.02 8.27
CA HIS A 38 11.88 -10.06 9.03
C HIS A 38 10.97 -9.48 10.12
N ALA A 39 11.42 -8.43 10.81
CA ALA A 39 10.65 -7.79 11.86
C ALA A 39 9.43 -7.03 11.30
N SER A 40 9.59 -6.28 10.20
CA SER A 40 8.46 -5.54 9.59
C SER A 40 7.44 -6.48 8.95
N LEU A 41 7.88 -7.58 8.33
CA LEU A 41 6.99 -8.63 7.84
C LEU A 41 6.16 -9.27 8.98
N LEU A 42 6.79 -9.61 10.10
CA LEU A 42 6.09 -10.19 11.25
C LEU A 42 5.07 -9.19 11.83
N GLY A 43 5.44 -7.91 11.93
CA GLY A 43 4.54 -6.85 12.36
C GLY A 43 3.30 -6.71 11.46
N ALA A 44 3.51 -6.65 10.14
CA ALA A 44 2.43 -6.58 9.16
C ALA A 44 1.51 -7.82 9.22
N SER A 45 2.09 -9.01 9.35
CA SER A 45 1.36 -10.28 9.44
C SER A 45 0.46 -10.32 10.68
N ASN A 46 1.01 -9.94 11.84
CA ASN A 46 0.26 -9.90 13.09
C ASN A 46 -0.88 -8.85 13.05
N PHE A 47 -0.65 -7.71 12.39
CA PHE A 47 -1.68 -6.69 12.20
C PHE A 47 -2.86 -7.23 11.37
N VAL A 48 -2.59 -7.83 10.21
CA VAL A 48 -3.61 -8.42 9.34
C VAL A 48 -4.38 -9.53 10.05
N HIS A 49 -3.66 -10.41 10.76
CA HIS A 49 -4.27 -11.49 11.54
C HIS A 49 -5.24 -10.95 12.60
N THR A 50 -4.79 -10.00 13.42
CA THR A 50 -5.62 -9.38 14.47
C THR A 50 -6.86 -8.70 13.89
N LEU A 51 -6.73 -8.00 12.76
CA LEU A 51 -7.87 -7.33 12.11
C LEU A 51 -8.89 -8.35 11.61
N THR A 52 -8.42 -9.39 10.93
CA THR A 52 -9.25 -10.45 10.34
C THR A 52 -10.02 -11.20 11.41
N GLU A 53 -9.36 -11.60 12.49
CA GLU A 53 -10.02 -12.30 13.62
C GLU A 53 -11.08 -11.45 14.30
N ARG A 54 -10.82 -10.15 14.48
CA ARG A 54 -11.75 -9.26 15.18
C ARG A 54 -12.96 -8.87 14.33
N GLN A 55 -12.78 -8.67 13.04
CA GLN A 55 -13.86 -8.21 12.15
C GLN A 55 -14.63 -9.35 11.49
N GLY A 56 -14.05 -10.55 11.41
CA GLY A 56 -14.62 -11.69 10.70
C GLY A 56 -14.60 -11.52 9.16
N LEU A 57 -13.87 -10.53 8.65
CA LEU A 57 -13.69 -10.22 7.24
C LEU A 57 -12.23 -10.41 6.84
N GLN A 58 -11.98 -10.95 5.64
CA GLN A 58 -10.64 -11.16 5.13
C GLN A 58 -10.06 -9.88 4.54
N VAL A 59 -8.82 -9.56 4.88
CA VAL A 59 -8.07 -8.46 4.26
C VAL A 59 -7.32 -9.00 3.04
N GLY A 60 -7.52 -8.37 1.89
CA GLY A 60 -6.76 -8.70 0.68
C GLY A 60 -7.22 -9.96 -0.05
N SER A 61 -8.50 -10.36 0.06
CA SER A 61 -9.10 -11.40 -0.80
C SER A 61 -9.54 -10.79 -2.15
N PRO A 62 -8.89 -11.16 -3.27
CA PRO A 62 -9.29 -10.66 -4.59
C PRO A 62 -10.67 -11.14 -5.04
N GLU A 63 -11.09 -12.35 -4.65
CA GLU A 63 -12.38 -12.93 -5.01
C GLU A 63 -13.54 -12.18 -4.37
N GLU A 64 -13.40 -11.82 -3.08
CA GLU A 64 -14.41 -11.02 -2.38
C GLU A 64 -14.53 -9.62 -3.00
N VAL A 65 -13.39 -8.98 -3.30
CA VAL A 65 -13.36 -7.67 -3.99
C VAL A 65 -13.99 -7.77 -5.38
N ALA A 66 -13.62 -8.78 -6.18
CA ALA A 66 -14.14 -8.97 -7.53
C ALA A 66 -15.67 -9.14 -7.54
N ARG A 67 -16.20 -9.93 -6.60
CA ARG A 67 -17.65 -10.09 -6.41
C ARG A 67 -18.33 -8.77 -5.99
N HIS A 68 -17.76 -8.04 -5.03
CA HIS A 68 -18.32 -6.75 -4.59
C HIS A 68 -18.28 -5.67 -5.69
N MET A 69 -17.28 -5.71 -6.56
CA MET A 69 -17.15 -4.81 -7.71
C MET A 69 -17.95 -5.25 -8.93
N GLY A 70 -18.55 -6.45 -8.91
CA GLY A 70 -19.32 -7.00 -10.04
C GLY A 70 -18.47 -7.46 -11.22
N PHE A 71 -17.21 -7.81 -10.98
CA PHE A 71 -16.35 -8.43 -12.00
C PHE A 71 -16.69 -9.91 -12.22
N ILE A 72 -17.23 -10.56 -11.19
CA ILE A 72 -17.71 -11.95 -11.15
C ILE A 72 -18.99 -12.09 -10.32
#